data_AF-A0AAV0J9D5-F1
#
_entry.id   AF-A0AAV0J9D5-F1
#
_cell.length_a   1.000
_cell.length_b   1.000
_cell.length_c   1.000
_cell.angle_alpha   90.00
_cell.angle_beta   90.00
_cell.angle_gamma   90.00
#
_symmetry.space_group_name_H-M   'P 1'
#
loop_
_entity.id
_entity.type
_entity.pdbx_description
1 polymer ?
#
loop_
_entity_poly.entity_id
_entity_poly.type
_entity_poly.pdbx_seq_one_letter_code
_entity_poly.pdbx_strand_id
1 'polypeptide(L)'
;MQKEWPTLACPSGNGVTFWSHEWDKHGTCSEEVLDQHSYFAGSYSLSSIKSAIQSGVGYTPFVECNTDESGNSQLYQVYLCVDNSGSNLVECPVFPHGKCGSQIEFPSF
;
A
#
# COMPACT_ATOMS: atom_id res chain seq x y z
N MET A 1 -11.92 5.27 -6.90
CA MET A 1 -11.83 6.75 -6.67
C MET A 1 -12.62 7.20 -5.42
N GLN A 2 -13.40 8.30 -5.37
CA GLN A 2 -13.88 9.02 -4.15
C GLN A 2 -13.88 8.31 -2.76
N LYS A 3 -14.45 7.10 -2.63
CA LYS A 3 -14.44 6.33 -1.37
C LYS A 3 -13.16 5.50 -1.16
N GLU A 4 -12.72 4.77 -2.17
CA GLU A 4 -11.59 3.82 -2.07
C GLU A 4 -10.22 4.48 -2.31
N TRP A 5 -10.19 5.63 -2.99
CA TRP A 5 -8.98 6.41 -3.28
C TRP A 5 -9.23 7.91 -3.05
N PRO A 6 -9.42 8.34 -1.79
CA PRO A 6 -9.57 9.76 -1.43
C PRO A 6 -8.22 10.49 -1.50
N THR A 7 -8.26 11.83 -1.42
CA THR A 7 -7.07 12.64 -1.12
C THR A 7 -7.08 13.06 0.35
N LEU A 8 -5.94 12.94 1.02
CA LEU A 8 -5.72 13.40 2.40
C LEU A 8 -4.91 14.71 2.46
N ALA A 9 -4.71 15.38 1.33
CA ALA A 9 -3.98 16.64 1.24
C ALA A 9 -4.82 17.83 1.76
N CYS A 10 -4.12 18.85 2.28
CA CYS A 10 -4.72 20.10 2.74
C CYS A 10 -4.54 21.23 1.70
N PRO A 11 -5.53 22.12 1.51
CA PRO A 11 -6.87 22.09 2.11
C PRO A 11 -7.73 20.96 1.53
N SER A 12 -8.74 20.52 2.28
CA SER A 12 -9.63 19.41 1.90
C SER A 12 -10.24 19.60 0.51
N GLY A 13 -9.90 18.70 -0.42
CA GLY A 13 -10.33 18.73 -1.82
C GLY A 13 -11.26 17.57 -2.18
N ASN A 14 -11.91 17.67 -3.34
CA ASN A 14 -12.80 16.63 -3.88
C ASN A 14 -12.05 15.49 -4.62
N GLY A 15 -10.72 15.40 -4.47
CA GLY A 15 -9.85 14.38 -5.09
C GLY A 15 -9.40 14.65 -6.52
N VAL A 16 -10.09 15.50 -7.29
CA VAL A 16 -9.86 15.61 -8.76
C VAL A 16 -8.41 15.94 -9.13
N THR A 17 -7.81 16.96 -8.51
CA THR A 17 -6.40 17.36 -8.79
C THR A 17 -5.40 16.23 -8.51
N PHE A 18 -5.69 15.37 -7.54
CA PHE A 18 -4.83 14.25 -7.17
C PHE A 18 -4.97 13.11 -8.18
N TRP A 19 -6.20 12.71 -8.55
CA TRP A 19 -6.40 11.68 -9.56
C TRP A 19 -5.88 12.10 -10.93
N SER A 20 -5.97 13.38 -11.31
CA SER A 20 -5.34 13.89 -12.54
C SER A 20 -3.81 13.77 -12.50
N HIS A 21 -3.17 14.10 -11.37
CA HIS A 21 -1.72 13.96 -11.23
C HIS A 21 -1.27 12.49 -11.32
N GLU A 22 -1.97 11.56 -10.66
CA GLU A 22 -1.62 10.14 -10.77
C GLU A 22 -1.99 9.55 -12.13
N TRP A 23 -3.07 10.02 -12.80
CA TRP A 23 -3.41 9.60 -14.16
C TRP A 23 -2.36 10.04 -15.19
N ASP A 24 -2.02 11.32 -15.22
CA ASP A 24 -1.05 11.90 -16.16
C ASP A 24 0.36 11.33 -15.99
N LYS A 25 0.67 10.81 -14.79
CA LYS A 25 1.99 10.29 -14.40
C LYS A 25 2.10 8.75 -14.43
N HIS A 26 1.00 8.04 -14.17
CA HIS A 26 0.97 6.58 -13.99
C HIS A 26 -0.29 5.89 -14.54
N GLY A 27 -1.49 6.47 -14.36
CA GLY A 27 -2.78 5.81 -14.62
C GLY A 27 -3.05 5.45 -16.09
N THR A 28 -2.28 5.99 -17.03
CA THR A 28 -2.20 5.46 -18.40
C THR A 28 -1.75 3.98 -18.49
N CYS A 29 -1.42 3.35 -17.35
CA CYS A 29 -0.93 1.97 -17.19
C CYS A 29 -1.60 1.12 -16.05
N SER A 30 -2.93 1.17 -15.83
CA SER A 30 -3.83 0.23 -15.03
C SER A 30 -3.96 0.33 -13.46
N GLU A 31 -5.10 -0.12 -12.83
CA GLU A 31 -5.66 0.14 -11.43
C GLU A 31 -6.58 -1.04 -10.90
N GLU A 32 -7.17 -1.26 -9.67
CA GLU A 32 -7.10 -0.84 -8.21
C GLU A 32 -6.51 -2.03 -7.33
N VAL A 33 -7.02 -2.88 -6.37
CA VAL A 33 -8.15 -3.11 -5.36
C VAL A 33 -7.84 -4.36 -4.40
N LEU A 34 -8.15 -4.40 -3.06
CA LEU A 34 -8.58 -5.56 -2.17
C LEU A 34 -8.70 -5.23 -0.62
N ASP A 35 -9.03 -6.18 0.30
CA ASP A 35 -9.87 -5.97 1.54
C ASP A 35 -9.29 -5.93 3.01
N GLN A 36 -10.07 -6.36 4.03
CA GLN A 36 -10.24 -5.78 5.38
C GLN A 36 -10.41 -6.85 6.52
N HIS A 37 -9.33 -7.28 7.20
CA HIS A 37 -9.44 -8.13 8.41
C HIS A 37 -8.43 -7.84 9.56
N SER A 38 -7.64 -6.77 9.46
CA SER A 38 -6.45 -6.54 10.31
C SER A 38 -6.65 -5.64 11.56
N TYR A 39 -7.90 -5.31 11.90
CA TYR A 39 -8.25 -4.16 12.76
C TYR A 39 -7.89 -4.28 14.27
N PHE A 40 -7.49 -5.46 14.77
CA PHE A 40 -7.49 -5.74 16.22
C PHE A 40 -6.12 -6.04 16.88
N ALA A 41 -4.99 -5.71 16.25
CA ALA A 41 -3.70 -5.62 16.96
C ALA A 41 -2.88 -4.43 16.44
N GLY A 42 -2.32 -3.65 17.36
CA GLY A 42 -1.64 -2.39 17.03
C GLY A 42 -0.26 -2.54 16.39
N SER A 43 0.38 -3.71 16.51
CA SER A 43 1.66 -4.00 15.85
C SER A 43 1.77 -5.47 15.45
N TYR A 44 2.42 -5.71 14.32
CA TYR A 44 2.65 -7.01 13.71
C TYR A 44 4.08 -7.12 13.19
N SER A 45 4.58 -8.36 13.02
CA SER A 45 5.86 -8.55 12.36
C SER A 45 5.75 -8.27 10.86
N LEU A 46 6.80 -7.68 10.28
CA LEU A 46 6.89 -7.45 8.83
C LEU A 46 6.73 -8.77 8.04
N SER A 47 7.26 -9.86 8.60
CA SER A 47 7.09 -11.23 8.09
C SER A 47 5.63 -11.71 8.11
N SER A 48 4.88 -11.47 9.19
CA SER A 48 3.46 -11.88 9.26
C SER A 48 2.58 -11.08 8.33
N ILE A 49 2.83 -9.78 8.14
CA ILE A 49 2.12 -8.95 7.16
C ILE A 49 2.39 -9.47 5.74
N LYS A 50 3.66 -9.66 5.36
CA LYS A 50 4.04 -10.19 4.04
C LYS A 50 3.44 -11.58 3.79
N SER A 51 3.52 -12.49 4.77
CA SER A 51 3.00 -13.86 4.64
C SER A 51 1.48 -13.91 4.55
N ALA A 52 0.76 -13.06 5.28
CA ALA A 52 -0.71 -12.99 5.21
C ALA A 52 -1.19 -12.52 3.83
N ILE A 53 -0.60 -11.42 3.33
CA ILE A 53 -0.90 -10.89 1.98
C ILE A 53 -0.51 -11.92 0.91
N GLN A 54 0.69 -12.52 0.98
CA GLN A 54 1.12 -13.56 0.05
C GLN A 54 0.20 -14.80 0.06
N SER A 55 -0.37 -15.15 1.22
CA SER A 55 -1.33 -16.26 1.33
C SER A 55 -2.70 -15.93 0.72
N GLY A 56 -3.14 -14.67 0.77
CA GLY A 56 -4.40 -14.22 0.17
C GLY A 56 -4.31 -13.88 -1.32
N VAL A 57 -3.15 -13.42 -1.78
CA VAL A 57 -2.92 -12.88 -3.14
C VAL A 57 -2.11 -13.83 -4.02
N GLY A 58 -1.35 -14.76 -3.45
CA GLY A 58 -0.48 -15.71 -4.16
C GLY A 58 0.92 -15.20 -4.49
N TYR A 59 1.20 -13.90 -4.30
CA TYR A 59 2.44 -13.23 -4.71
C TYR A 59 3.09 -12.45 -3.54
N THR A 60 4.41 -12.36 -3.55
CA THR A 60 5.20 -11.71 -2.49
C THR A 60 5.07 -10.18 -2.55
N PRO A 61 4.48 -9.51 -1.54
CA PRO A 61 4.34 -8.06 -1.57
C PRO A 61 5.63 -7.35 -1.14
N PHE A 62 5.81 -6.15 -1.67
CA PHE A 62 6.62 -5.14 -1.02
C PHE A 62 5.78 -4.34 -0.02
N VAL A 63 6.40 -3.97 1.08
CA VAL A 63 5.78 -3.25 2.19
C VAL A 63 6.70 -2.08 2.50
N GLU A 64 6.14 -0.87 2.42
CA GLU A 64 6.80 0.37 2.77
C GLU A 64 6.27 0.89 4.09
N CYS A 65 7.17 1.49 4.87
CA CYS A 65 6.90 2.00 6.19
C CYS A 65 7.48 3.41 6.30
N ASN A 66 6.70 4.32 6.89
CA ASN A 66 7.14 5.64 7.30
C ASN A 66 7.42 5.62 8.82
N THR A 67 7.38 6.79 9.45
CA THR A 67 7.52 6.96 10.90
C THR A 67 6.43 7.90 11.39
N ASP A 68 5.79 7.57 12.52
CA ASP A 68 4.74 8.38 13.13
C ASP A 68 5.29 9.55 13.98
N GLU A 69 4.41 10.32 14.62
CA GLU A 69 4.80 11.40 15.54
C GLU A 69 5.52 10.90 16.81
N SER A 70 5.30 9.64 17.20
CA SER A 70 5.94 8.98 18.35
C SER A 70 7.35 8.45 18.05
N GLY A 71 7.71 8.29 16.77
CA GLY A 71 8.97 7.67 16.33
C GLY A 71 8.86 6.18 15.98
N ASN A 72 7.66 5.60 15.97
CA ASN A 72 7.39 4.21 15.62
C ASN A 72 7.43 4.00 14.11
N SER A 73 7.93 2.85 13.67
CA SER A 73 7.79 2.42 12.26
C SER A 73 6.41 1.82 12.05
N GLN A 74 5.61 2.40 11.17
CA GLN A 74 4.24 1.96 10.88
C GLN A 74 4.06 1.57 9.41
N LEU A 75 3.10 0.69 9.14
CA LEU A 75 2.68 0.30 7.79
C LEU A 75 2.15 1.54 7.05
N TYR A 76 2.80 1.90 5.93
CA TYR A 76 2.42 3.06 5.13
C TYR A 76 1.79 2.67 3.80
N GLN A 77 2.47 1.83 3.01
CA GLN A 77 2.02 1.41 1.68
C GLN A 77 2.35 -0.06 1.42
N VAL A 78 1.49 -0.73 0.64
CA VAL A 78 1.68 -2.10 0.16
C VAL A 78 1.72 -2.07 -1.35
N TYR A 79 2.71 -2.72 -1.93
CA TYR A 79 2.91 -2.78 -3.38
C TYR A 79 2.88 -4.25 -3.84
N LEU A 80 2.14 -4.49 -4.91
CA LEU A 80 2.09 -5.73 -5.66
C LEU A 80 2.47 -5.43 -7.12
N CYS A 81 3.02 -6.41 -7.83
CA CYS A 81 3.38 -6.24 -9.23
C CYS A 81 2.34 -6.87 -10.15
N VAL A 82 2.01 -6.16 -11.23
CA VAL A 82 1.21 -6.66 -12.36
C VAL A 82 2.12 -6.88 -13.57
N ASP A 83 1.66 -7.69 -14.53
CA ASP A 83 2.30 -7.80 -15.83
C ASP A 83 2.18 -6.50 -16.66
N ASN A 84 2.98 -6.39 -17.73
CA ASN A 84 2.98 -5.22 -18.63
C ASN A 84 1.65 -5.02 -19.40
N SER A 85 0.66 -5.91 -19.24
CA SER A 85 -0.69 -5.76 -19.78
C SER A 85 -1.73 -5.43 -18.72
N GLY A 86 -1.32 -5.18 -17.47
CA GLY A 86 -2.22 -4.85 -16.35
C GLY A 86 -3.21 -5.97 -16.01
N SER A 87 -2.99 -7.18 -16.52
CA SER A 87 -4.04 -8.22 -16.61
C SER A 87 -3.88 -9.33 -15.59
N ASN A 88 -2.66 -9.60 -15.12
CA ASN A 88 -2.37 -10.59 -14.08
C ASN A 88 -1.38 -10.01 -13.07
N LEU A 89 -1.51 -10.46 -11.82
CA LEU A 89 -0.46 -10.27 -10.80
C LEU A 89 0.73 -11.19 -11.08
N VAL A 90 1.93 -10.74 -10.72
CA VAL A 90 3.21 -11.45 -10.93
C VAL A 90 4.14 -11.24 -9.74
N GLU A 91 5.14 -12.12 -9.59
CA GLU A 91 6.26 -11.86 -8.66
C GLU A 91 7.07 -10.65 -9.11
N CYS A 92 7.40 -9.76 -8.18
CA CYS A 92 8.09 -8.51 -8.47
C CYS A 92 9.56 -8.74 -8.89
N PRO A 93 9.99 -8.31 -10.10
CA PRO A 93 11.37 -8.52 -10.55
C PRO A 93 12.43 -7.78 -9.73
N VAL A 94 12.05 -6.66 -9.13
CA VAL A 94 12.91 -5.82 -8.26
C VAL A 94 12.03 -5.22 -7.16
N PHE A 95 12.52 -5.21 -5.92
CA PHE A 95 11.88 -4.52 -4.81
C PHE A 95 12.59 -3.20 -4.47
N PRO A 96 11.88 -2.11 -4.14
CA PRO A 96 12.48 -0.87 -3.64
C PRO A 96 13.25 -1.05 -2.33
N HIS A 97 14.15 -0.11 -2.02
CA HIS A 97 14.92 -0.10 -0.76
C HIS A 97 14.13 0.53 0.41
N GLY A 98 13.14 -0.20 0.93
CA GLY A 98 12.37 0.21 2.12
C GLY A 98 13.12 0.01 3.45
N LYS A 99 12.70 0.77 4.48
CA LYS A 99 13.25 0.70 5.85
C LYS A 99 12.17 0.41 6.91
N CYS A 100 11.42 -0.68 6.73
CA CYS A 100 10.52 -1.19 7.77
C CYS A 100 11.28 -1.79 8.95
N GLY A 101 10.73 -1.64 10.15
CA GLY A 101 11.13 -2.43 11.33
C GLY A 101 10.82 -3.93 11.18
N SER A 102 11.35 -4.76 12.08
CA SER A 102 10.99 -6.19 12.17
C SER A 102 9.59 -6.39 12.76
N GLN A 103 9.19 -5.51 13.67
CA GLN A 103 7.81 -5.22 14.07
C GLN A 103 7.47 -3.83 13.52
N ILE A 104 6.24 -3.66 13.02
CA ILE A 104 5.71 -2.38 12.58
C ILE A 104 4.28 -2.20 13.08
N GLU A 105 3.84 -0.96 13.26
CA GLU A 105 2.48 -0.66 13.72
C GLU A 105 1.46 -0.69 12.56
N PHE A 106 0.22 -1.06 12.87
CA PHE A 106 -0.93 -0.83 11.99
C PHE A 106 -1.83 0.21 12.71
N PRO A 107 -1.74 1.50 12.35
CA PRO A 107 -2.53 2.54 12.99
C PRO A 107 -4.01 2.43 12.60
N SER A 108 -4.89 2.76 13.55
CA SER A 108 -6.31 2.96 13.28
C SER A 108 -6.55 4.29 12.56
N PHE A 109 -7.45 4.29 11.57
CA PHE A 109 -8.02 5.46 10.91
C PHE A 109 -9.43 5.76 11.44
#